data_AF-A0A9E3EZS7-F1
#
_entry.id   AF-A0A9E3EZS7-F1
#
_cell.length_a   1.000
_cell.length_b   1.000
_cell.length_c   1.000
_cell.angle_alpha   90.00
_cell.angle_beta   90.00
_cell.angle_gamma   90.00
#
_symmetry.space_group_name_H-M   'P 1'
#
loop_
_entity.id
_entity.type
_entity.pdbx_description
1 polymer ?
#
loop_
_entity_poly.entity_id
_entity_poly.type
_entity_poly.pdbx_seq_one_letter_code
_entity_poly.pdbx_strand_id
1 'polypeptide(L)' 'MTRALPYRPNVGAVLFNRDGLVFVARRADLPNAEGAPGGWQLPQGGIDPDEDPRAAVL' A
#
# COMPACT_ATOMS: atom_id res chain seq x y z
N MET A 1 -18.71 24.47 2.43
CA MET A 1 -17.57 24.01 3.26
C MET A 1 -17.59 22.50 3.28
N THR A 2 -16.61 21.84 2.67
CA THR A 2 -16.53 20.38 2.59
C THR A 2 -16.16 19.83 3.96
N ARG A 3 -17.01 18.98 4.55
CA ARG A 3 -16.73 18.31 5.83
C ARG A 3 -15.52 17.40 5.66
N ALA A 4 -14.52 17.52 6.53
CA ALA A 4 -13.34 16.64 6.50
C ALA A 4 -13.77 15.19 6.78
N LEU A 5 -13.34 14.27 5.90
CA LEU A 5 -13.50 12.83 6.09
C LEU A 5 -12.41 12.32 7.05
N PRO A 6 -12.68 11.29 7.88
CA PRO A 6 -11.69 10.74 8.79
C PRO A 6 -10.57 10.03 8.02
N TYR A 7 -9.33 10.18 8.50
CA TYR A 7 -8.21 9.37 8.02
C TYR A 7 -8.31 7.94 8.55
N ARG A 8 -7.98 6.96 7.71
CA ARG A 8 -7.84 5.56 8.11
C ARG A 8 -6.38 5.25 8.48
N PRO A 9 -6.09 4.70 9.67
CA PRO A 9 -4.78 4.18 10.01
C PRO A 9 -4.35 3.07 9.03
N ASN A 10 -3.13 3.18 8.49
CA ASN A 10 -2.55 2.21 7.57
C ASN A 10 -1.05 2.09 7.81
N VAL A 11 -0.47 1.01 7.30
CA VAL A 11 0.96 0.77 7.18
C VAL A 11 1.35 0.56 5.71
N GLY A 12 2.63 0.80 5.41
CA GLY A 12 3.24 0.47 4.13
C GLY A 12 4.58 -0.20 4.35
N ALA A 13 4.93 -1.16 3.48
CA ALA A 13 6.22 -1.82 3.50
C ALA A 13 7.06 -1.39 2.30
N VAL A 14 8.35 -1.13 2.54
CA VAL A 14 9.34 -0.92 1.48
C VAL A 14 10.32 -2.09 1.54
N LEU A 15 10.27 -2.97 0.55
CA LEU A 15 11.09 -4.17 0.50
C LEU A 15 12.23 -3.97 -0.51
N PHE A 16 13.47 -4.19 -0.07
CA PHE A 16 14.67 -4.09 -0.89
C PHE A 16 15.26 -5.46 -1.16
N ASN A 17 15.69 -5.71 -2.40
CA ASN A 17 16.55 -6.85 -2.70
C ASN A 17 18.03 -6.51 -2.48
N ARG A 18 18.92 -7.50 -2.61
CA ARG A 18 20.38 -7.30 -2.42
C ARG A 18 21.03 -6.39 -3.46
N ASP A 19 20.37 -6.15 -4.58
CA ASP A 19 20.83 -5.25 -5.64
C ASP A 19 20.40 -3.79 -5.41
N GLY A 20 19.71 -3.52 -4.29
CA GLY A 20 19.20 -2.20 -3.96
C GLY A 20 17.92 -1.80 -4.71
N LEU A 21 17.26 -2.75 -5.36
CA LEU A 21 15.97 -2.54 -6.04
C LEU A 21 14.81 -2.66 -5.05
N VAL A 22 13.74 -1.89 -5.29
CA VAL A 22 12.53 -1.90 -4.47
C VAL A 22 11.43 -2.76 -5.10
N PHE A 23 10.70 -3.50 -4.27
CA PHE A 23 9.54 -4.25 -4.73
C PHE A 23 8.32 -3.34 -4.90
N VAL A 24 7.80 -3.26 -6.13
CA VAL A 24 6.50 -2.68 -6.45
C VAL A 24 5.62 -3.74 -7.10
N ALA A 25 4.35 -3.76 -6.73
CA ALA A 25 3.38 -4.70 -7.25
C ALA A 25 2.27 -3.99 -8.01
N ARG A 26 1.79 -4.62 -9.06
CA ARG A 26 0.58 -4.19 -9.76
C ARG A 26 -0.65 -4.68 -8.99
N ARG A 27 -1.60 -3.78 -8.77
CA ARG A 27 -2.94 -4.09 -8.25
C ARG A 27 -3.65 -5.14 -9.11
N ALA A 28 -4.11 -6.20 -8.45
CA ALA A 28 -4.80 -7.31 -9.09
C ALA A 28 -6.21 -6.96 -9.57
N ASP A 29 -6.85 -5.96 -8.95
CA ASP A 29 -8.24 -5.57 -9.18
C ASP A 29 -8.43 -4.52 -10.28
N LEU A 30 -7.35 -4.17 -11.02
CA LEU A 30 -7.40 -3.28 -12.17
C LEU A 30 -7.23 -4.07 -13.48
N PRO A 31 -8.30 -4.32 -14.26
CA PRO A 31 -8.22 -4.95 -15.58
C PRO A 31 -7.46 -4.05 -16.55
N ASN A 32 -6.65 -4.63 -17.45
CA ASN A 32 -5.93 -3.95 -18.54
C ASN A 32 -4.72 -3.04 -18.20
N ALA A 33 -3.84 -3.40 -17.26
CA ALA A 33 -2.57 -2.64 -17.09
C ALA A 33 -1.50 -2.95 -18.15
N GLU A 34 -1.92 -3.18 -19.39
CA GLU A 34 -1.09 -2.78 -20.54
C GLU A 34 -1.42 -1.34 -20.99
N GLY A 35 -2.37 -0.67 -20.31
CA GLY A 35 -2.68 0.75 -20.48
C GLY A 35 -2.81 1.53 -19.15
N ALA A 36 -2.58 2.84 -19.25
CA ALA A 36 -2.56 3.92 -18.23
C ALA A 36 -1.77 3.65 -16.91
N PRO A 37 -0.78 4.50 -16.56
CA PRO A 37 0.01 4.34 -15.34
C PRO A 37 -0.84 4.61 -14.10
N GLY A 38 -1.07 3.57 -13.28
CA GLY A 38 -1.84 3.78 -12.04
C GLY A 38 -2.03 2.58 -11.12
N GLY A 39 -1.61 1.37 -11.53
CA GLY A 39 -1.78 0.17 -10.71
C GLY A 39 -0.57 -0.23 -9.87
N TRP A 40 0.59 0.43 -10.01
CA TRP A 40 1.81 0.04 -9.31
C TRP A 40 1.90 0.73 -7.95
N GLN A 41 2.11 -0.07 -6.91
CA GLN A 41 2.21 0.40 -5.54
C GLN A 41 3.18 -0.45 -4.72
N LEU A 42 3.63 0.10 -3.61
CA LEU A 42 4.23 -0.68 -2.54
C LEU A 42 3.14 -1.51 -1.82
N PRO A 43 3.51 -2.60 -1.12
CA PRO A 43 2.59 -3.27 -0.21
C PRO A 43 2.10 -2.30 0.87
N GLN A 44 0.79 -2.32 1.14
CA GLN A 44 0.15 -1.53 2.18
C GLN A 44 -1.07 -2.25 2.74
N GLY A 45 -1.46 -1.88 3.95
CA GLY A 45 -2.59 -2.49 4.68
C GLY A 45 -3.15 -1.55 5.73
N GLY A 46 -4.36 -1.83 6.19
CA GLY A 46 -4.92 -1.14 7.34
C GLY A 46 -4.32 -1.59 8.64
N ILE A 47 -4.47 -0.76 9.66
CA ILE A 47 -4.24 -1.14 11.05
C ILE A 47 -5.62 -1.37 11.68
N ASP A 48 -5.82 -2.54 12.27
CA ASP A 48 -7.02 -2.87 13.02
C ASP A 48 -7.05 -2.19 14.41
N PRO A 49 -8.21 -2.08 15.08
CA PRO A 49 -8.27 -1.52 16.43
C PRO A 49 -7.33 -2.24 17.39
N ASP A 50 -6.56 -1.46 18.16
CA ASP A 50 -5.55 -1.94 19.12
C ASP A 50 -4.40 -2.78 18.51
N GLU A 51 -4.30 -2.83 17.17
CA GLU A 51 -3.21 -3.51 16.48
C GLU A 51 -1.93 -2.68 16.50
N ASP A 52 -0.82 -3.33 16.85
CA ASP A 52 0.50 -2.71 16.77
C ASP A 52 0.90 -2.50 15.29
N PRO A 53 1.36 -1.31 14.88
CA PRO A 53 1.74 -1.05 13.49
C PRO A 53 2.83 -1.97 12.95
N ARG A 54 3.72 -2.51 13.80
CA ARG A 54 4.71 -3.49 13.37
C ARG A 54 4.06 -4.84 13.08
N ALA A 55 3.03 -5.22 13.84
CA ALA A 55 2.24 -6.42 13.54
C ALA A 55 1.45 -6.25 12.23
N ALA A 56 0.82 -5.09 12.02
CA ALA A 56 0.01 -4.81 10.82
C ALA A 56 0.79 -4.88 9.49
N VAL A 57 2.12 -4.70 9.53
CA VAL A 57 2.98 -4.67 8.32
C VAL A 57 3.72 -6.00 8.04
N LEU A 58 3.72 -6.94 9.00
CA LEU A 58 4.46 -8.21 8.95
C LEU A 58 3.56 -9.39 8.58
#